data_AF-A0A3L9ZCE9-F1
#
_entry.id   AF-A0A3L9ZCE9-F1
#
_cell.length_a   1.000
_cell.length_b   1.000
_cell.length_c   1.000
_cell.angle_alpha   90.00
_cell.angle_beta   90.00
_cell.angle_gamma   90.00
#
_symmetry.space_group_name_H-M   'P 1'
#
loop_
_entity.id
_entity.type
_entity.pdbx_description
1 polymer ?
#
loop_
_entity_poly.entity_id
_entity_poly.type
_entity_poly.pdbx_seq_one_letter_code
_entity_poly.pdbx_strand_id
1 'polypeptide(L)'
;MQKSNKKPSVYISYAWNDESNKIVDSIEKKFTGKRVNIIRDKKDLPFKGRIKEFMEELGRGKYVIVIISNKFLRSENCMFELLQIFKNDDFYERIFPLVLDEVKIAKAADRLELVKYWENEATVLDTKIRDLKELSNIQGVADDLNLYSEIRNNIARLTNILKDINSLNIDKHISSDFQQLYLSLENTIKLDSAGETNTILNRSLYAVVGVIALFMVYYFFPSEKLEQRSPVNDISTETSSDEEVYTVMLKVAHNMKDGEVYVDNEPATIVKRENEHIFVRLQKKNTPYSFEVKNNKGNCKAAQIIEKDTTELVMSCKENIVSVQYYTVKLKMETFMTDGEVYVDNKPATIVNRGETYVTVRVKKKNGSHYFEVRNEIGFCEAQETIEKDATELLMKC
;
A
#
# COMPACT_ATOMS: atom_id res chain seq x y z
N MET A 1 -9.13 27.92 -11.62
CA MET A 1 -9.35 26.51 -12.01
C MET A 1 -10.37 25.92 -11.05
N GLN A 2 -11.50 25.41 -11.55
CA GLN A 2 -12.50 24.71 -10.73
C GLN A 2 -11.90 23.39 -10.24
N LYS A 3 -11.84 23.16 -8.92
CA LYS A 3 -11.60 21.83 -8.35
C LYS A 3 -12.68 20.91 -8.92
N SER A 4 -12.30 19.83 -9.61
CA SER A 4 -13.29 18.87 -10.09
C SER A 4 -14.05 18.31 -8.88
N ASN A 5 -15.35 18.59 -8.79
CA ASN A 5 -16.22 18.15 -7.70
C ASN A 5 -16.59 16.65 -7.83
N LYS A 6 -15.72 15.85 -8.45
CA LYS A 6 -15.97 14.43 -8.72
C LYS A 6 -15.62 13.64 -7.46
N LYS A 7 -16.62 12.95 -6.89
CA LYS A 7 -16.42 12.04 -5.77
C LYS A 7 -15.41 10.95 -6.17
N PRO A 8 -14.42 10.61 -5.32
CA PRO A 8 -13.54 9.47 -5.55
C PRO A 8 -14.33 8.19 -5.77
N SER A 9 -13.98 7.44 -6.81
CA SER A 9 -14.56 6.13 -7.10
C SER A 9 -13.90 5.06 -6.23
N VAL A 10 -14.71 4.27 -5.54
CA VAL A 10 -14.31 3.12 -4.74
C VAL A 10 -14.97 1.89 -5.34
N TYR A 11 -14.17 0.98 -5.87
CA TYR A 11 -14.68 -0.25 -6.46
C TYR A 11 -14.80 -1.34 -5.39
N ILE A 12 -15.78 -2.23 -5.54
CA ILE A 12 -15.90 -3.42 -4.70
C ILE A 12 -15.83 -4.67 -5.58
N SER A 13 -14.82 -5.50 -5.33
CA SER A 13 -14.63 -6.82 -5.96
C SER A 13 -15.03 -7.91 -4.96
N TYR A 14 -15.97 -8.76 -5.33
CA TYR A 14 -16.53 -9.79 -4.45
C TYR A 14 -17.18 -10.92 -5.24
N ALA A 15 -17.28 -12.10 -4.62
CA ALA A 15 -17.98 -13.23 -5.21
C ALA A 15 -19.49 -13.12 -4.98
N TRP A 16 -20.31 -13.45 -5.98
CA TRP A 16 -21.76 -13.48 -5.81
C TRP A 16 -22.18 -14.68 -4.96
N ASN A 17 -22.42 -14.44 -3.68
CA ASN A 17 -23.03 -15.36 -2.73
C ASN A 17 -23.74 -14.57 -1.63
N ASP A 18 -24.61 -15.21 -0.86
CA ASP A 18 -25.45 -14.53 0.13
C ASP A 18 -24.66 -13.76 1.18
N GLU A 19 -23.56 -14.33 1.66
CA GLU A 19 -22.72 -13.71 2.69
C GLU A 19 -21.99 -12.47 2.16
N SER A 20 -21.29 -12.60 1.03
CA SER A 20 -20.60 -11.49 0.38
C SER A 20 -21.58 -10.39 -0.03
N ASN A 21 -22.77 -10.73 -0.54
CA ASN A 21 -23.81 -9.75 -0.85
C ASN A 21 -24.22 -8.94 0.39
N LYS A 22 -24.49 -9.60 1.52
CA LYS A 22 -24.87 -8.92 2.77
C LYS A 22 -23.77 -7.98 3.29
N ILE A 23 -22.51 -8.39 3.16
CA ILE A 23 -21.36 -7.57 3.52
C ILE A 23 -21.30 -6.32 2.63
N VAL A 24 -21.41 -6.49 1.31
CA VAL A 24 -21.42 -5.37 0.35
C VAL A 24 -22.56 -4.41 0.62
N ASP A 25 -23.78 -4.91 0.85
CA ASP A 25 -24.93 -4.06 1.13
C ASP A 25 -24.75 -3.27 2.44
N SER A 26 -24.09 -3.87 3.45
CA SER A 26 -23.74 -3.20 4.71
C SER A 26 -22.68 -2.12 4.52
N ILE A 27 -21.67 -2.37 3.68
CA ILE A 27 -20.67 -1.38 3.28
C ILE A 27 -21.33 -0.22 2.54
N GLU A 28 -22.19 -0.49 1.55
CA GLU A 28 -22.93 0.56 0.83
C GLU A 28 -23.78 1.43 1.78
N LYS A 29 -24.45 0.80 2.75
CA LYS A 29 -25.19 1.50 3.79
C LYS A 29 -24.28 2.42 4.61
N LYS A 30 -23.11 1.93 5.07
CA LYS A 30 -22.13 2.75 5.81
C LYS A 30 -21.64 3.96 5.00
N PHE A 31 -21.49 3.78 3.69
CA PHE A 31 -20.93 4.79 2.80
C PHE A 31 -21.99 5.75 2.24
N THR A 32 -23.27 5.52 2.54
CA THR A 32 -24.38 6.40 2.16
C THR A 32 -24.21 7.79 2.74
N GLY A 33 -24.39 8.83 1.91
CA GLY A 33 -24.21 10.24 2.31
C GLY A 33 -22.75 10.68 2.45
N LYS A 34 -21.77 9.79 2.26
CA LYS A 34 -20.34 10.13 2.28
C LYS A 34 -19.88 10.70 0.94
N ARG A 35 -18.70 11.34 0.94
CA ARG A 35 -18.09 11.98 -0.24
C ARG A 35 -17.31 10.99 -1.12
N VAL A 36 -17.83 9.79 -1.31
CA VAL A 36 -17.24 8.74 -2.14
C VAL A 36 -18.33 8.12 -3.01
N ASN A 37 -17.94 7.55 -4.15
CA ASN A 37 -18.84 6.85 -5.06
C ASN A 37 -18.49 5.35 -5.02
N ILE A 38 -19.38 4.54 -4.44
CA ILE A 38 -19.24 3.08 -4.45
C ILE A 38 -19.67 2.54 -5.81
N ILE A 39 -18.82 1.71 -6.42
CA ILE A 39 -19.04 1.08 -7.73
C ILE A 39 -18.96 -0.44 -7.57
N ARG A 40 -19.97 -1.16 -8.07
CA ARG A 40 -20.01 -2.62 -8.10
C ARG A 40 -20.75 -3.15 -9.33
N ASP A 41 -20.39 -4.35 -9.75
CA ASP A 41 -20.93 -4.99 -10.96
C ASP A 41 -22.48 -5.07 -10.96
N LYS A 42 -23.13 -5.52 -9.88
CA LYS A 42 -24.59 -5.67 -9.81
C LYS A 42 -25.38 -4.40 -10.06
N LYS A 43 -24.77 -3.23 -9.84
CA LYS A 43 -25.44 -1.93 -9.93
C LYS A 43 -24.95 -1.13 -11.14
N ASP A 44 -23.66 -1.20 -11.42
CA ASP A 44 -22.99 -0.31 -12.37
C ASP A 44 -22.66 -1.01 -13.71
N LEU A 45 -22.89 -2.33 -13.82
CA LEU A 45 -22.87 -3.05 -15.09
C LEU A 45 -24.31 -3.23 -15.62
N PRO A 46 -24.77 -2.41 -16.59
CA PRO A 46 -26.12 -2.51 -17.12
C PRO A 46 -26.30 -3.78 -17.97
N PHE A 47 -27.55 -4.11 -18.28
CA PHE A 47 -27.86 -5.16 -19.26
C PHE A 47 -27.11 -4.93 -20.57
N LYS A 48 -26.45 -5.98 -21.08
CA LYS A 48 -25.51 -5.96 -22.23
C LYS A 48 -24.20 -5.18 -22.01
N GLY A 49 -23.87 -4.81 -20.78
CA GLY A 49 -22.55 -4.29 -20.44
C GLY A 49 -21.45 -5.35 -20.68
N ARG A 50 -20.25 -4.91 -21.09
CA ARG A 50 -19.11 -5.81 -21.27
C ARG A 50 -18.42 -6.06 -19.94
N ILE A 51 -18.70 -7.21 -19.33
CA ILE A 51 -18.14 -7.60 -18.03
C ILE A 51 -16.60 -7.47 -18.00
N LYS A 52 -15.92 -7.87 -19.07
CA LYS A 52 -14.46 -7.77 -19.17
C LYS A 52 -13.95 -6.33 -19.08
N GLU A 53 -14.60 -5.39 -19.76
CA GLU A 53 -14.22 -3.97 -19.70
C GLU A 53 -14.42 -3.41 -18.30
N PHE A 54 -15.51 -3.79 -17.62
CA PHE A 54 -15.78 -3.41 -16.24
C PHE A 54 -14.70 -3.96 -15.29
N MET A 55 -14.32 -5.23 -15.43
CA MET A 55 -13.27 -5.84 -14.60
C MET A 55 -11.90 -5.17 -14.84
N GLU A 56 -11.59 -4.80 -16.09
CA GLU A 56 -10.37 -4.05 -16.43
C GLU A 56 -10.40 -2.62 -15.87
N GLU A 57 -11.57 -1.96 -15.88
CA GLU A 57 -11.76 -0.65 -15.23
C GLU A 57 -11.56 -0.72 -13.72
N LEU A 58 -12.19 -1.70 -13.06
CA LEU A 58 -12.01 -2.00 -11.65
C LEU A 58 -10.52 -2.26 -11.34
N GLY A 59 -9.85 -3.02 -12.21
CA GLY A 59 -8.42 -3.30 -12.13
C GLY A 59 -7.53 -2.05 -12.17
N ARG A 60 -7.99 -0.94 -12.75
CA ARG A 60 -7.31 0.37 -12.74
C ARG A 60 -7.78 1.30 -11.61
N GLY A 61 -8.81 0.91 -10.86
CA GLY A 61 -9.42 1.72 -9.81
C GLY A 61 -8.46 2.02 -8.65
N LYS A 62 -8.31 3.29 -8.28
CA LYS A 62 -7.36 3.74 -7.24
C LYS A 62 -7.68 3.18 -5.84
N TYR A 63 -8.95 2.96 -5.53
CA TYR A 63 -9.39 2.40 -4.25
C TYR A 63 -10.30 1.20 -4.52
N VAL A 64 -9.89 0.02 -4.06
CA VAL A 64 -10.62 -1.23 -4.31
C VAL A 64 -10.82 -1.98 -3.00
N ILE A 65 -12.07 -2.14 -2.57
CA ILE A 65 -12.43 -3.05 -1.48
C ILE A 65 -12.53 -4.46 -2.07
N VAL A 66 -11.78 -5.41 -1.52
CA VAL A 66 -11.75 -6.79 -2.04
C VAL A 66 -12.27 -7.74 -0.96
N ILE A 67 -13.40 -8.39 -1.20
CA ILE A 67 -13.99 -9.34 -0.26
C ILE A 67 -13.58 -10.75 -0.65
N ILE A 68 -12.61 -11.30 0.07
CA ILE A 68 -11.99 -12.58 -0.21
C ILE A 68 -12.76 -13.67 0.53
N SER A 69 -13.51 -14.48 -0.22
CA SER A 69 -14.17 -15.71 0.24
C SER A 69 -13.55 -16.94 -0.44
N ASN A 70 -13.88 -18.15 0.03
CA ASN A 70 -13.46 -19.37 -0.69
C ASN A 70 -14.03 -19.43 -2.11
N LYS A 71 -15.24 -18.89 -2.32
CA LYS A 71 -15.84 -18.77 -3.66
C LYS A 71 -15.08 -17.78 -4.53
N PHE A 72 -14.61 -16.66 -3.97
CA PHE A 72 -13.80 -15.67 -4.67
C PHE A 72 -12.52 -16.31 -5.22
N LEU A 73 -11.76 -17.00 -4.37
CA LEU A 73 -10.46 -17.59 -4.74
C LEU A 73 -10.55 -18.76 -5.73
N ARG A 74 -11.76 -19.22 -6.04
CA ARG A 74 -12.08 -20.31 -6.98
C ARG A 74 -12.97 -19.86 -8.14
N SER A 75 -13.22 -18.56 -8.27
CA SER A 75 -14.03 -18.00 -9.36
C SER A 75 -13.14 -17.35 -10.39
N GLU A 76 -13.35 -17.70 -11.67
CA GLU A 76 -12.62 -17.15 -12.81
C GLU A 76 -12.71 -15.63 -12.88
N ASN A 77 -13.91 -15.07 -12.77
CA ASN A 77 -14.14 -13.63 -12.83
C ASN A 77 -13.45 -12.90 -11.66
N CYS A 78 -13.63 -13.39 -10.43
CA CYS A 78 -13.01 -12.76 -9.25
C CYS A 78 -11.48 -12.83 -9.32
N MET A 79 -10.93 -13.95 -9.79
CA MET A 79 -9.48 -14.10 -9.94
C MET A 79 -8.93 -13.28 -11.12
N PHE A 80 -9.71 -13.12 -12.19
CA PHE A 80 -9.39 -12.17 -13.26
C PHE A 80 -9.33 -10.74 -12.71
N GLU A 81 -10.34 -10.28 -11.97
CA GLU A 81 -10.34 -8.97 -11.31
C GLU A 81 -9.11 -8.79 -10.41
N LEU A 82 -8.82 -9.77 -9.55
CA LEU A 82 -7.68 -9.71 -8.65
C LEU A 82 -6.35 -9.61 -9.40
N LEU A 83 -6.19 -10.35 -10.51
CA LEU A 83 -5.04 -10.23 -11.40
C LEU A 83 -4.97 -8.85 -12.07
N GLN A 84 -6.10 -8.29 -12.52
CA GLN A 84 -6.11 -6.95 -13.10
C GLN A 84 -5.68 -5.90 -12.07
N ILE A 85 -6.18 -5.96 -10.83
CA ILE A 85 -5.72 -5.05 -9.77
C ILE A 85 -4.22 -5.22 -9.55
N PHE A 86 -3.75 -6.47 -9.47
CA PHE A 86 -2.34 -6.79 -9.22
C PHE A 86 -1.38 -6.33 -10.31
N LYS A 87 -1.81 -6.34 -11.58
CA LYS A 87 -1.02 -5.86 -12.72
C LYS A 87 -0.85 -4.35 -12.77
N ASN A 88 -1.72 -3.58 -12.12
CA ASN A 88 -1.75 -2.12 -12.24
C ASN A 88 -0.98 -1.39 -11.13
N ASP A 89 0.20 -1.90 -10.73
CA ASP A 89 1.11 -1.40 -9.69
C ASP A 89 0.43 -1.00 -8.35
N ASP A 90 1.21 -0.69 -7.31
CA ASP A 90 0.71 -0.23 -6.00
C ASP A 90 -0.41 -1.11 -5.40
N PHE A 91 -0.33 -2.42 -5.64
CA PHE A 91 -1.39 -3.36 -5.31
C PHE A 91 -1.80 -3.26 -3.84
N TYR A 92 -0.82 -3.20 -2.94
CA TYR A 92 -1.06 -3.12 -1.49
C TYR A 92 -1.74 -1.80 -1.11
N GLU A 93 -1.29 -0.68 -1.66
CA GLU A 93 -1.79 0.66 -1.36
C GLU A 93 -3.23 0.87 -1.85
N ARG A 94 -3.60 0.18 -2.93
CA ARG A 94 -4.91 0.32 -3.59
C ARG A 94 -6.00 -0.56 -3.01
N ILE A 95 -5.64 -1.69 -2.38
CA ILE A 95 -6.63 -2.64 -1.87
C ILE A 95 -6.99 -2.39 -0.40
N PHE A 96 -8.26 -2.63 -0.09
CA PHE A 96 -8.80 -2.70 1.26
C PHE A 96 -9.43 -4.09 1.43
N PRO A 97 -8.62 -5.12 1.76
CA PRO A 97 -9.08 -6.49 1.77
C PRO A 97 -9.93 -6.79 3.01
N LEU A 98 -11.01 -7.52 2.80
CA LEU A 98 -11.82 -8.17 3.83
C LEU A 98 -11.75 -9.67 3.59
N VAL A 99 -10.87 -10.36 4.34
CA VAL A 99 -10.73 -11.82 4.25
C VAL A 99 -11.73 -12.45 5.19
N LEU A 100 -12.63 -13.27 4.65
CA LEU A 100 -13.66 -13.96 5.44
C LEU A 100 -13.06 -15.14 6.21
N ASP A 101 -13.71 -15.51 7.31
CA ASP A 101 -13.16 -16.49 8.27
C ASP A 101 -13.02 -17.90 7.70
N GLU A 102 -13.80 -18.26 6.68
CA GLU A 102 -13.68 -19.56 6.01
C GLU A 102 -12.41 -19.68 5.14
N VAL A 103 -11.74 -18.57 4.86
CA VAL A 103 -10.57 -18.52 3.97
C VAL A 103 -9.31 -18.95 4.71
N LYS A 104 -8.74 -20.05 4.25
CA LYS A 104 -7.49 -20.60 4.78
C LYS A 104 -6.32 -20.23 3.88
N ILE A 105 -5.62 -19.16 4.23
CA ILE A 105 -4.41 -18.71 3.50
C ILE A 105 -3.20 -18.44 4.42
N ALA A 106 -3.38 -18.59 5.74
CA ALA A 106 -2.32 -18.33 6.71
C ALA A 106 -1.17 -19.34 6.59
N LYS A 107 -1.47 -20.64 6.46
CA LYS A 107 -0.46 -21.68 6.33
C LYS A 107 -0.01 -21.83 4.88
N ALA A 108 1.25 -22.23 4.69
CA ALA A 108 1.75 -22.56 3.35
C ALA A 108 0.99 -23.74 2.72
N ALA A 109 0.65 -24.77 3.52
CA ALA A 109 -0.12 -25.92 3.05
C ALA A 109 -1.48 -25.53 2.46
N ASP A 110 -2.25 -24.68 3.16
CA ASP A 110 -3.57 -24.24 2.68
C ASP A 110 -3.45 -23.45 1.35
N ARG A 111 -2.39 -22.64 1.21
CA ARG A 111 -2.10 -21.93 -0.06
C ARG A 111 -1.72 -22.87 -1.19
N LEU A 112 -1.00 -23.96 -0.90
CA LEU A 112 -0.69 -24.99 -1.88
C LEU A 112 -1.95 -25.73 -2.38
N GLU A 113 -3.00 -25.85 -1.56
CA GLU A 113 -4.28 -26.40 -2.03
C GLU A 113 -4.94 -25.51 -3.11
N LEU A 114 -4.82 -24.19 -2.99
CA LEU A 114 -5.29 -23.25 -4.01
C LEU A 114 -4.42 -23.30 -5.28
N VAL A 115 -3.10 -23.42 -5.14
CA VAL A 115 -2.20 -23.64 -6.28
C VAL A 115 -2.60 -24.91 -7.02
N LYS A 116 -2.77 -26.01 -6.30
CA LYS A 116 -3.18 -27.31 -6.88
C LYS A 116 -4.56 -27.23 -7.54
N TYR A 117 -5.50 -26.49 -6.96
CA TYR A 117 -6.82 -26.29 -7.56
C TYR A 117 -6.70 -25.65 -8.96
N TRP A 118 -6.02 -24.51 -9.08
CA TRP A 118 -5.89 -23.83 -10.36
C TRP A 118 -5.00 -24.58 -11.35
N GLU A 119 -4.00 -25.33 -10.87
CA GLU A 119 -3.22 -26.25 -11.70
C GLU A 119 -4.09 -27.36 -12.30
N ASN A 120 -5.02 -27.91 -11.51
CA ASN A 120 -5.97 -28.91 -11.99
C ASN A 120 -6.97 -28.31 -12.99
N GLU A 121 -7.54 -27.13 -12.74
CA GLU A 121 -8.47 -26.48 -13.66
C GLU A 121 -7.80 -26.21 -15.02
N ALA A 122 -6.56 -25.69 -15.02
CA ALA A 122 -5.76 -25.51 -16.22
C ALA A 122 -5.50 -26.84 -16.96
N THR A 123 -5.12 -27.89 -16.22
CA THR A 123 -4.84 -29.22 -16.81
C THR A 123 -6.09 -29.85 -17.42
N VAL A 124 -7.25 -29.71 -16.77
CA VAL A 124 -8.54 -30.22 -17.28
C VAL A 124 -8.89 -29.53 -18.59
N LEU A 125 -8.74 -28.20 -18.68
CA LEU A 125 -9.03 -27.46 -19.90
C LEU A 125 -8.02 -27.78 -21.02
N ASP A 126 -6.73 -27.84 -20.71
CA ASP A 126 -5.67 -28.22 -21.67
C ASP A 126 -5.94 -29.61 -22.27
N THR A 127 -6.32 -30.58 -21.44
CA THR A 127 -6.67 -31.93 -21.89
C THR A 127 -7.86 -31.90 -22.87
N LYS A 128 -8.93 -31.18 -22.52
CA LYS A 128 -10.10 -31.04 -23.40
C LYS A 128 -9.76 -30.37 -24.74
N ILE A 129 -8.83 -29.42 -24.75
CA ILE A 129 -8.33 -28.78 -25.98
C ILE A 129 -7.54 -29.78 -26.82
N ARG A 130 -6.67 -30.59 -26.20
CA ARG A 130 -5.87 -31.63 -26.90
C ARG A 130 -6.71 -32.75 -27.51
N ASP A 131 -7.88 -33.03 -26.94
CA ASP A 131 -8.82 -34.02 -27.47
C ASP A 131 -9.52 -33.56 -28.77
N LEU A 132 -9.42 -32.27 -29.11
CA LEU A 132 -9.97 -31.74 -30.36
C LEU A 132 -9.13 -32.16 -31.56
N LYS A 133 -9.81 -32.58 -32.64
CA LYS A 133 -9.16 -32.93 -33.92
C LYS A 133 -8.68 -31.71 -34.69
N GLU A 134 -9.36 -30.56 -34.52
CA GLU A 134 -9.00 -29.29 -35.12
C GLU A 134 -8.96 -28.20 -34.05
N LEU A 135 -7.88 -27.40 -34.06
CA LEU A 135 -7.65 -26.31 -33.11
C LEU A 135 -7.97 -24.93 -33.69
N SER A 136 -8.53 -24.88 -34.90
CA SER A 136 -8.92 -23.61 -35.53
C SER A 136 -10.17 -23.03 -34.85
N ASN A 137 -10.26 -21.70 -34.76
CA ASN A 137 -11.43 -20.97 -34.26
C ASN A 137 -11.83 -21.23 -32.78
N ILE A 138 -10.88 -21.61 -31.92
CA ILE A 138 -11.10 -21.78 -30.47
C ILE A 138 -10.79 -20.52 -29.64
N GLN A 139 -10.76 -19.33 -30.28
CA GLN A 139 -10.60 -18.04 -29.59
C GLN A 139 -11.62 -17.91 -28.45
N GLY A 140 -11.20 -17.32 -27.32
CA GLY A 140 -11.96 -17.35 -26.07
C GLY A 140 -11.60 -18.54 -25.19
N VAL A 141 -11.68 -19.78 -25.70
CA VAL A 141 -11.29 -20.97 -24.90
C VAL A 141 -9.78 -21.00 -24.63
N ALA A 142 -8.98 -20.64 -25.64
CA ALA A 142 -7.54 -20.46 -25.45
C ALA A 142 -7.22 -19.30 -24.48
N ASP A 143 -8.06 -18.26 -24.44
CA ASP A 143 -7.90 -17.14 -23.51
C ASP A 143 -8.19 -17.58 -22.06
N ASP A 144 -9.18 -18.45 -21.87
CA ASP A 144 -9.51 -19.03 -20.56
C ASP A 144 -8.38 -19.93 -20.03
N LEU A 145 -7.76 -20.74 -20.89
CA LEU A 145 -6.58 -21.54 -20.51
C LEU A 145 -5.40 -20.65 -20.11
N ASN A 146 -5.17 -19.55 -20.84
CA ASN A 146 -4.14 -18.56 -20.49
C ASN A 146 -4.45 -17.91 -19.14
N LEU A 147 -5.72 -17.56 -18.89
CA LEU A 147 -6.16 -17.00 -17.61
C LEU A 147 -5.91 -17.99 -16.46
N TYR A 148 -6.30 -19.26 -16.59
CA TYR A 148 -6.09 -20.26 -15.53
C TYR A 148 -4.61 -20.46 -15.23
N SER A 149 -3.78 -20.50 -16.27
CA SER A 149 -2.33 -20.60 -16.15
C SER A 149 -1.74 -19.38 -15.42
N GLU A 150 -2.22 -18.18 -15.76
CA GLU A 150 -1.81 -16.95 -15.10
C GLU A 150 -2.25 -16.90 -13.63
N ILE A 151 -3.48 -17.32 -13.32
CA ILE A 151 -3.98 -17.44 -11.95
C ILE A 151 -3.08 -18.40 -11.17
N ARG A 152 -2.85 -19.60 -11.70
CA ARG A 152 -1.99 -20.61 -11.08
C ARG A 152 -0.60 -20.06 -10.77
N ASN A 153 -0.02 -19.29 -11.69
CA ASN A 153 1.33 -18.73 -11.52
C ASN A 153 1.40 -17.59 -10.50
N ASN A 154 0.29 -16.91 -10.21
CA ASN A 154 0.26 -15.76 -9.31
C ASN A 154 -0.45 -16.04 -7.96
N ILE A 155 -1.28 -17.07 -7.84
CA ILE A 155 -2.12 -17.31 -6.65
C ILE A 155 -1.29 -17.46 -5.37
N ALA A 156 -0.11 -18.10 -5.44
CA ALA A 156 0.79 -18.22 -4.30
C ALA A 156 1.32 -16.86 -3.83
N ARG A 157 1.67 -15.97 -4.77
CA ARG A 157 2.15 -14.60 -4.47
C ARG A 157 1.02 -13.72 -3.95
N LEU A 158 -0.14 -13.74 -4.60
CA LEU A 158 -1.33 -12.99 -4.19
C LEU A 158 -1.78 -13.36 -2.77
N THR A 159 -1.94 -14.66 -2.49
CA THR A 159 -2.32 -15.13 -1.15
C THR A 159 -1.22 -14.89 -0.11
N ASN A 160 0.06 -14.89 -0.51
CA ASN A 160 1.15 -14.51 0.39
C ASN A 160 1.09 -13.03 0.80
N ILE A 161 0.68 -12.13 -0.11
CA ILE A 161 0.43 -10.73 0.21
C ILE A 161 -0.81 -10.63 1.11
N LEU A 162 -1.94 -11.23 0.71
CA LEU A 162 -3.20 -11.14 1.46
C LEU A 162 -3.08 -11.65 2.90
N LYS A 163 -2.33 -12.74 3.15
CA LYS A 163 -2.12 -13.26 4.52
C LYS A 163 -1.30 -12.32 5.41
N ASP A 164 -0.53 -11.41 4.82
CA ASP A 164 0.37 -10.49 5.52
C ASP A 164 -0.35 -9.19 5.90
N ILE A 165 -1.53 -8.96 5.32
CA ILE A 165 -2.36 -7.80 5.60
C ILE A 165 -3.27 -8.12 6.79
N ASN A 166 -3.25 -7.27 7.80
CA ASN A 166 -4.26 -7.31 8.86
C ASN A 166 -5.59 -6.78 8.34
N SER A 167 -6.42 -7.65 7.77
CA SER A 167 -7.76 -7.30 7.30
C SER A 167 -8.79 -7.11 8.42
N LEU A 168 -8.42 -7.40 9.68
CA LEU A 168 -9.34 -7.71 10.78
C LEU A 168 -10.26 -8.89 10.45
N ASN A 169 -10.83 -9.47 11.50
CA ASN A 169 -11.90 -10.46 11.36
C ASN A 169 -13.20 -9.76 10.91
N ILE A 170 -14.01 -10.44 10.10
CA ILE A 170 -15.22 -9.87 9.53
C ILE A 170 -16.26 -9.47 10.59
N ASP A 171 -16.38 -10.22 11.70
CA ASP A 171 -17.29 -9.88 12.81
C ASP A 171 -16.93 -8.56 13.47
N LYS A 172 -15.63 -8.21 13.52
CA LYS A 172 -15.18 -6.90 14.02
C LYS A 172 -15.61 -5.77 13.09
N HIS A 173 -15.56 -5.98 11.78
CA HIS A 173 -16.08 -5.01 10.82
C HIS A 173 -17.59 -4.86 10.97
N ILE A 174 -18.32 -5.97 11.03
CA ILE A 174 -19.79 -5.94 11.16
C ILE A 174 -20.20 -5.26 12.46
N SER A 175 -19.63 -5.65 13.60
CA SER A 175 -19.97 -5.08 14.92
C SER A 175 -19.59 -3.60 15.07
N SER A 176 -18.57 -3.13 14.34
CA SER A 176 -18.19 -1.71 14.30
C SER A 176 -18.83 -0.94 13.15
N ASP A 177 -19.81 -1.53 12.44
CA ASP A 177 -20.47 -0.92 11.28
C ASP A 177 -19.45 -0.41 10.24
N PHE A 178 -18.43 -1.22 9.96
CA PHE A 178 -17.34 -0.96 9.01
C PHE A 178 -16.59 0.36 9.25
N GLN A 179 -16.55 0.84 10.50
CA GLN A 179 -15.93 2.13 10.82
C GLN A 179 -14.44 2.17 10.49
N GLN A 180 -13.69 1.10 10.79
CA GLN A 180 -12.25 1.07 10.52
C GLN A 180 -11.94 1.04 9.02
N LEU A 181 -12.73 0.30 8.24
CA LEU A 181 -12.65 0.29 6.78
C LEU A 181 -12.89 1.70 6.22
N TYR A 182 -13.98 2.35 6.65
CA TYR A 182 -14.31 3.70 6.21
C TYR A 182 -13.22 4.71 6.56
N LEU A 183 -12.72 4.70 7.80
CA LEU A 183 -11.68 5.64 8.25
C LEU A 183 -10.35 5.43 7.50
N SER A 184 -9.97 4.16 7.27
CA SER A 184 -8.75 3.84 6.52
C SER A 184 -8.85 4.36 5.09
N LEU A 185 -9.97 4.09 4.42
CA LEU A 185 -10.21 4.55 3.05
C LEU A 185 -10.31 6.07 2.96
N GLU A 186 -11.03 6.72 3.88
CA GLU A 186 -11.14 8.18 3.91
C GLU A 186 -9.77 8.85 4.12
N ASN A 187 -8.93 8.27 4.98
CA ASN A 187 -7.59 8.77 5.22
C ASN A 187 -6.70 8.64 3.98
N THR A 188 -6.71 7.48 3.30
CA THR A 188 -5.98 7.29 2.04
C THR A 188 -6.41 8.30 0.99
N ILE A 189 -7.72 8.49 0.80
CA ILE A 189 -8.26 9.50 -0.12
C ILE A 189 -7.76 10.92 0.22
N LYS A 190 -7.75 11.29 1.51
CA LYS A 190 -7.28 12.61 1.96
C LYS A 190 -5.79 12.79 1.69
N LEU A 191 -4.97 11.79 1.98
CA LEU A 191 -3.53 11.80 1.74
C LEU A 191 -3.21 11.94 0.26
N ASP A 192 -3.91 11.18 -0.59
CA ASP A 192 -3.74 11.24 -2.03
C ASP A 192 -4.14 12.60 -2.61
N SER A 193 -5.26 13.14 -2.14
CA SER A 193 -5.71 14.48 -2.52
C SER A 193 -4.69 15.56 -2.12
N ALA A 194 -4.05 15.40 -0.95
CA ALA A 194 -3.03 16.32 -0.44
C ALA A 194 -1.69 16.20 -1.23
N GLY A 195 -1.27 14.97 -1.54
CA GLY A 195 -0.07 14.69 -2.34
C GLY A 195 -0.18 15.23 -3.77
N GLU A 196 -1.35 15.10 -4.40
CA GLU A 196 -1.63 15.70 -5.71
C GLU A 196 -1.55 17.23 -5.64
N THR A 197 -2.12 17.87 -4.61
CA THR A 197 -2.01 19.34 -4.44
C THR A 197 -0.57 19.82 -4.25
N ASN A 198 0.25 19.11 -3.47
CA ASN A 198 1.66 19.48 -3.26
C ASN A 198 2.49 19.31 -4.53
N THR A 199 2.20 18.29 -5.34
CA THR A 199 2.84 18.07 -6.63
C THR A 199 2.50 19.19 -7.63
N ILE A 200 1.23 19.62 -7.67
CA ILE A 200 0.76 20.73 -8.51
C ILE A 200 1.34 22.07 -8.03
N LEU A 201 1.40 22.32 -6.73
CA LEU A 201 2.00 23.51 -6.13
C LEU A 201 3.49 23.59 -6.46
N ASN A 202 4.25 22.50 -6.30
CA ASN A 202 5.67 22.48 -6.67
C ASN A 202 5.87 22.70 -8.17
N ARG A 203 5.07 22.06 -9.04
CA ARG A 203 5.16 22.26 -10.49
C ARG A 203 4.83 23.70 -10.92
N SER A 204 3.89 24.34 -10.20
CA SER A 204 3.53 25.75 -10.40
C SER A 204 4.59 26.69 -9.82
N LEU A 205 5.21 26.33 -8.69
CA LEU A 205 6.30 27.08 -8.07
C LEU A 205 7.55 27.03 -8.95
N TYR A 206 7.89 25.91 -9.60
CA TYR A 206 8.98 25.86 -10.59
C TYR A 206 8.68 26.71 -11.84
N ALA A 207 7.41 26.80 -12.26
CA ALA A 207 7.00 27.69 -13.34
C ALA A 207 7.06 29.17 -12.95
N VAL A 208 6.76 29.51 -11.69
CA VAL A 208 6.80 30.89 -11.16
C VAL A 208 8.21 31.30 -10.76
N VAL A 209 9.01 30.40 -10.19
CA VAL A 209 10.43 30.63 -9.86
C VAL A 209 11.27 30.77 -11.14
N GLY A 210 10.90 30.08 -12.24
CA GLY A 210 11.49 30.33 -13.56
C GLY A 210 11.20 31.74 -14.13
N VAL A 211 10.10 32.36 -13.72
CA VAL A 211 9.74 33.74 -14.12
C VAL A 211 10.29 34.78 -13.13
N ILE A 212 10.38 34.45 -11.84
CA ILE A 212 10.95 35.32 -10.80
C ILE A 212 12.50 35.32 -10.84
N ALA A 213 13.15 34.23 -11.24
CA ALA A 213 14.60 34.17 -11.44
C ALA A 213 15.08 35.06 -12.62
N LEU A 214 14.17 35.45 -13.53
CA LEU A 214 14.45 36.46 -14.56
C LEU A 214 14.17 37.90 -14.08
N PHE A 215 13.49 38.08 -12.95
CA PHE A 215 13.13 39.39 -12.38
C PHE A 215 13.98 39.79 -11.16
N MET A 216 14.61 38.84 -10.46
CA MET A 216 15.49 39.08 -9.31
C MET A 216 16.99 39.21 -9.64
N VAL A 217 17.34 39.52 -10.89
CA VAL A 217 18.69 40.01 -11.25
C VAL A 217 18.72 41.55 -11.36
N TYR A 218 17.56 42.23 -11.29
CA TYR A 218 17.49 43.65 -11.67
C TYR A 218 17.27 44.68 -10.56
N TYR A 219 16.86 44.33 -9.33
CA TYR A 219 16.69 45.35 -8.28
C TYR A 219 17.00 44.88 -6.86
N PHE A 220 17.98 45.55 -6.26
CA PHE A 220 18.07 46.01 -4.85
C PHE A 220 18.51 45.06 -3.71
N PHE A 221 19.78 45.23 -3.31
CA PHE A 221 20.25 45.38 -1.90
C PHE A 221 20.19 46.90 -1.53
N PRO A 222 20.34 47.39 -0.26
CA PRO A 222 20.69 46.72 1.02
C PRO A 222 19.94 47.19 2.31
N SER A 223 20.19 46.45 3.41
CA SER A 223 20.36 46.78 4.86
C SER A 223 19.43 47.72 5.67
N GLU A 224 18.96 47.27 6.86
CA GLU A 224 19.42 47.72 8.21
C GLU A 224 18.70 47.03 9.41
N LYS A 225 19.35 47.11 10.60
CA LYS A 225 19.06 46.47 11.90
C LYS A 225 18.06 47.25 12.79
N LEU A 226 17.52 46.59 13.83
CA LEU A 226 17.37 46.99 15.27
C LEU A 226 16.17 46.22 15.89
N GLU A 227 16.32 45.28 16.83
CA GLU A 227 16.63 45.36 18.27
C GLU A 227 15.40 45.54 19.21
N GLN A 228 15.15 44.49 20.01
CA GLN A 228 14.56 44.37 21.37
C GLN A 228 13.32 45.15 21.84
N ARG A 229 12.31 44.44 22.39
CA ARG A 229 12.04 44.29 23.86
C ARG A 229 10.69 43.59 24.14
N SER A 230 10.69 42.68 25.13
CA SER A 230 9.51 42.29 25.92
C SER A 230 9.15 43.38 26.96
N PRO A 231 7.97 43.30 27.59
CA PRO A 231 8.00 42.85 28.98
C PRO A 231 6.87 41.91 29.40
N VAL A 232 7.23 41.19 30.46
CA VAL A 232 6.47 40.34 31.40
C VAL A 232 5.33 41.11 32.07
N ASN A 233 4.25 40.40 32.43
CA ASN A 233 3.60 40.58 33.73
C ASN A 233 2.81 39.33 34.14
N ASP A 234 3.18 38.83 35.33
CA ASP A 234 2.52 37.83 36.14
C ASP A 234 1.11 38.27 36.55
N ILE A 235 0.17 37.32 36.58
CA ILE A 235 -0.88 37.26 37.61
C ILE A 235 -1.09 35.80 37.98
N SER A 236 -0.67 35.47 39.20
CA SER A 236 -1.03 34.28 39.96
C SER A 236 -2.49 34.35 40.42
N THR A 237 -3.25 33.29 40.20
CA THR A 237 -4.42 32.96 41.04
C THR A 237 -4.42 31.46 41.28
N GLU A 238 -4.14 31.10 42.54
CA GLU A 238 -4.41 29.79 43.10
C GLU A 238 -5.92 29.52 43.03
N THR A 239 -6.28 28.45 42.35
CA THR A 239 -7.52 27.72 42.62
C THR A 239 -7.16 26.26 42.79
N SER A 240 -7.16 25.84 44.06
CA SER A 240 -7.22 24.46 44.50
C SER A 240 -8.50 23.80 43.93
N SER A 241 -8.40 23.24 42.73
CA SER A 241 -9.22 22.12 42.32
C SER A 241 -8.37 20.87 42.52
N ASP A 242 -8.85 19.88 43.27
CA ASP A 242 -8.31 18.53 43.21
C ASP A 242 -8.33 18.11 41.74
N GLU A 243 -7.19 18.24 41.07
CA GLU A 243 -7.04 17.88 39.67
C GLU A 243 -7.17 16.36 39.60
N GLU A 244 -8.29 15.90 39.08
CA GLU A 244 -8.55 14.47 38.91
C GLU A 244 -7.56 13.94 37.87
N VAL A 245 -6.56 13.17 38.34
CA VAL A 245 -5.48 12.65 37.49
C VAL A 245 -5.80 11.24 37.04
N TYR A 246 -5.74 10.99 35.73
CA TYR A 246 -5.93 9.65 35.17
C TYR A 246 -4.62 8.94 34.86
N THR A 247 -4.63 7.61 34.98
CA THR A 247 -3.61 6.73 34.37
C THR A 247 -4.21 5.98 33.19
N VAL A 248 -3.66 6.22 32.00
CA VAL A 248 -4.08 5.58 30.74
C VAL A 248 -3.04 4.58 30.28
N MET A 249 -3.51 3.45 29.75
CA MET A 249 -2.68 2.35 29.28
C MET A 249 -2.64 2.34 27.74
N LEU A 250 -1.50 2.68 27.16
CA LEU A 250 -1.29 2.65 25.71
C LEU A 250 -0.74 1.29 25.29
N LYS A 251 -1.51 0.52 24.52
CA LYS A 251 -1.04 -0.73 23.92
C LYS A 251 -0.41 -0.45 22.56
N VAL A 252 0.87 -0.77 22.41
CA VAL A 252 1.67 -0.55 21.21
C VAL A 252 2.28 -1.88 20.72
N ALA A 253 2.67 -1.96 19.46
CA ALA A 253 3.42 -3.12 18.97
C ALA A 253 4.77 -3.28 19.71
N HIS A 254 5.27 -4.51 19.86
CA HIS A 254 6.53 -4.79 20.58
C HIS A 254 7.72 -3.92 20.13
N ASN A 255 7.82 -3.60 18.84
CA ASN A 255 8.88 -2.77 18.28
C ASN A 255 8.75 -1.26 18.62
N MET A 256 7.63 -0.85 19.20
CA MET A 256 7.28 0.53 19.56
C MET A 256 7.28 0.77 21.09
N LYS A 257 7.48 -0.27 21.91
CA LYS A 257 7.41 -0.21 23.38
C LYS A 257 8.35 0.81 24.04
N ASP A 258 9.45 1.15 23.36
CA ASP A 258 10.47 2.10 23.84
C ASP A 258 10.29 3.51 23.25
N GLY A 259 9.22 3.76 22.50
CA GLY A 259 8.97 5.04 21.84
C GLY A 259 8.71 6.20 22.81
N GLU A 260 9.06 7.40 22.37
CA GLU A 260 8.71 8.66 23.02
C GLU A 260 7.21 8.89 22.90
N VAL A 261 6.58 9.28 24.00
CA VAL A 261 5.13 9.45 24.06
C VAL A 261 4.79 10.93 24.12
N TYR A 262 3.84 11.34 23.29
CA TYR A 262 3.27 12.68 23.28
C TYR A 262 1.77 12.61 23.52
N VAL A 263 1.27 13.58 24.28
CA VAL A 263 -0.14 13.83 24.49
C VAL A 263 -0.42 15.27 24.08
N ASP A 264 -1.31 15.47 23.12
CA ASP A 264 -1.65 16.79 22.57
C ASP A 264 -0.43 17.56 22.04
N ASN A 265 0.47 16.81 21.39
CA ASN A 265 1.76 17.25 20.86
C ASN A 265 2.81 17.66 21.91
N GLU A 266 2.52 17.50 23.20
CA GLU A 266 3.47 17.75 24.29
C GLU A 266 4.05 16.44 24.83
N PRO A 267 5.33 16.39 25.25
CA PRO A 267 5.93 15.20 25.85
C PRO A 267 5.15 14.74 27.09
N ALA A 268 4.78 13.46 27.11
CA ALA A 268 3.94 12.91 28.15
C ALA A 268 4.74 12.40 29.35
N THR A 269 4.16 12.48 30.55
CA THR A 269 4.75 11.88 31.75
C THR A 269 4.44 10.38 31.81
N ILE A 270 5.47 9.56 31.64
CA ILE A 270 5.37 8.10 31.67
C ILE A 270 5.50 7.61 33.11
N VAL A 271 4.49 6.89 33.58
CA VAL A 271 4.47 6.29 34.92
C VAL A 271 5.33 5.02 34.96
N LYS A 272 5.09 4.12 33.99
CA LYS A 272 5.84 2.86 33.85
C LYS A 272 5.65 2.28 32.44
N ARG A 273 6.51 1.31 32.08
CA ARG A 273 6.40 0.50 30.87
C ARG A 273 6.41 -0.98 31.27
N GLU A 274 5.44 -1.75 30.78
CA GLU A 274 5.35 -3.20 31.02
C GLU A 274 4.97 -3.89 29.72
N ASN A 275 5.82 -4.79 29.21
CA ASN A 275 5.62 -5.51 27.95
C ASN A 275 5.32 -4.59 26.74
N GLU A 276 4.09 -4.63 26.23
CA GLU A 276 3.58 -3.86 25.09
C GLU A 276 2.73 -2.65 25.55
N HIS A 277 2.76 -2.34 26.85
CA HIS A 277 1.94 -1.32 27.47
C HIS A 277 2.78 -0.18 28.05
N ILE A 278 2.39 1.05 27.72
CA ILE A 278 2.98 2.28 28.26
C ILE A 278 1.92 2.99 29.10
N PHE A 279 2.23 3.27 30.36
CA PHE A 279 1.30 3.90 31.29
C PHE A 279 1.60 5.38 31.37
N VAL A 280 0.62 6.21 31.04
CA VAL A 280 0.78 7.68 30.94
C VAL A 280 -0.12 8.35 31.95
N ARG A 281 0.41 9.35 32.66
CA ARG A 281 -0.33 10.18 33.60
C ARG A 281 -0.93 11.38 32.88
N LEU A 282 -2.23 11.63 33.06
CA LEU A 282 -2.97 12.69 32.37
C LEU A 282 -3.76 13.56 33.36
N GLN A 283 -3.79 14.86 33.12
CA GLN A 283 -4.71 15.76 33.82
C GLN A 283 -6.07 15.74 33.13
N LYS A 284 -7.16 15.52 33.89
CA LYS A 284 -8.53 15.47 33.34
C LYS A 284 -8.85 16.70 32.52
N LYS A 285 -9.37 16.47 31.30
CA LYS A 285 -9.95 17.52 30.46
C LYS A 285 -11.20 16.99 29.75
N ASN A 286 -12.14 17.90 29.44
CA ASN A 286 -13.41 17.58 28.78
C ASN A 286 -13.33 17.57 27.24
N THR A 287 -12.12 17.42 26.70
CA THR A 287 -11.85 17.35 25.26
C THR A 287 -11.08 16.07 24.95
N PRO A 288 -11.15 15.53 23.71
CA PRO A 288 -10.37 14.36 23.34
C PRO A 288 -8.86 14.61 23.52
N TYR A 289 -8.16 13.62 24.04
CA TYR A 289 -6.69 13.60 23.99
C TYR A 289 -6.24 13.04 22.65
N SER A 290 -5.16 13.58 22.12
CA SER A 290 -4.40 12.98 21.03
C SER A 290 -3.14 12.33 21.60
N PHE A 291 -2.95 11.05 21.32
CA PHE A 291 -1.79 10.27 21.76
C PHE A 291 -0.92 9.94 20.56
N GLU A 292 0.39 10.10 20.72
CA GLU A 292 1.37 9.79 19.70
C GLU A 292 2.56 9.06 20.34
N VAL A 293 3.01 7.95 19.76
CA VAL A 293 4.23 7.23 20.20
C VAL A 293 5.18 7.17 19.02
N LYS A 294 6.37 7.79 19.15
CA LYS A 294 7.37 7.88 18.07
C LYS A 294 8.65 7.16 18.44
N ASN A 295 9.24 6.48 17.48
CA ASN A 295 10.65 6.09 17.52
C ASN A 295 11.23 6.07 16.10
N ASN A 296 12.47 5.60 15.96
CA ASN A 296 13.13 5.45 14.67
C ASN A 296 12.45 4.45 13.71
N LYS A 297 11.55 3.60 14.19
CA LYS A 297 10.84 2.58 13.40
C LYS A 297 9.47 3.05 12.89
N GLY A 298 8.90 4.09 13.50
CA GLY A 298 7.62 4.60 13.05
C GLY A 298 6.91 5.48 14.08
N ASN A 299 5.61 5.63 13.87
CA ASN A 299 4.76 6.50 14.66
C ASN A 299 3.39 5.83 14.87
N CYS A 300 2.98 5.69 16.13
CA CYS A 300 1.65 5.24 16.50
C CYS A 300 0.76 6.40 16.94
N LYS A 301 -0.50 6.41 16.52
CA LYS A 301 -1.48 7.44 16.88
C LYS A 301 -2.76 6.83 17.45
N ALA A 302 -3.37 7.56 18.37
CA ALA A 302 -4.74 7.32 18.84
C ALA A 302 -5.37 8.63 19.32
N ALA A 303 -6.69 8.73 19.29
CA ALA A 303 -7.40 9.88 19.87
C ALA A 303 -8.68 9.40 20.56
N GLN A 304 -8.88 9.79 21.83
CA GLN A 304 -10.04 9.37 22.61
C GLN A 304 -10.35 10.36 23.74
N ILE A 305 -11.64 10.46 24.10
CA ILE A 305 -12.06 11.07 25.36
C ILE A 305 -11.84 10.04 26.48
N ILE A 306 -11.07 10.40 27.50
CA ILE A 306 -10.79 9.54 28.65
C ILE A 306 -11.76 9.90 29.76
N GLU A 307 -12.71 9.01 30.03
CA GLU A 307 -13.78 9.25 31.01
C GLU A 307 -13.53 8.56 32.37
N LYS A 308 -12.55 7.66 32.45
CA LYS A 308 -12.18 6.92 33.67
C LYS A 308 -10.75 6.38 33.63
N ASP A 309 -10.22 6.09 34.82
CA ASP A 309 -8.95 5.39 35.02
C ASP A 309 -8.91 4.02 34.35
N THR A 310 -7.72 3.59 33.95
CA THR A 310 -7.41 2.25 33.39
C THR A 310 -8.03 1.92 32.03
N THR A 311 -8.32 2.93 31.20
CA THR A 311 -8.71 2.70 29.79
C THR A 311 -7.51 2.17 28.99
N GLU A 312 -7.62 0.97 28.41
CA GLU A 312 -6.65 0.44 27.44
C GLU A 312 -6.93 1.05 26.06
N LEU A 313 -5.94 1.76 25.52
CA LEU A 313 -5.99 2.39 24.21
C LEU A 313 -5.06 1.66 23.26
N VAL A 314 -5.63 0.94 22.29
CA VAL A 314 -4.86 0.29 21.23
C VAL A 314 -4.41 1.34 20.22
N MET A 315 -3.09 1.49 20.06
CA MET A 315 -2.52 2.47 19.16
C MET A 315 -2.40 1.95 17.73
N SER A 316 -2.75 2.78 16.75
CA SER A 316 -2.57 2.47 15.33
C SER A 316 -1.19 2.92 14.88
N CYS A 317 -0.29 1.97 14.61
CA CYS A 317 1.09 2.23 14.24
C CYS A 317 1.29 2.27 12.72
N LYS A 318 1.88 3.35 12.23
CA LYS A 318 2.47 3.43 10.89
C LYS A 318 3.96 3.17 11.02
N GLU A 319 4.42 2.03 10.53
CA GLU A 319 5.85 1.80 10.36
C GLU A 319 6.38 2.78 9.29
N ASN A 320 7.57 3.33 9.53
CA ASN A 320 8.29 4.03 8.47
C ASN A 320 8.76 2.98 7.46
N ILE A 321 7.87 2.59 6.55
CA ILE A 321 8.25 1.86 5.35
C ILE A 321 9.04 2.87 4.50
N VAL A 322 10.36 2.82 4.62
CA VAL A 322 11.24 3.46 3.64
C VAL A 322 10.89 2.82 2.31
N SER A 323 10.23 3.57 1.43
CA SER A 323 9.90 3.11 0.08
C SER A 323 11.20 2.69 -0.58
N VAL A 324 11.39 1.37 -0.74
CA VAL A 324 12.57 0.83 -1.37
C VAL A 324 12.48 1.18 -2.85
N GLN A 325 13.17 2.25 -3.24
CA GLN A 325 13.25 2.66 -4.64
C GLN A 325 14.12 1.67 -5.40
N TYR A 326 13.77 1.40 -6.66
CA TYR A 326 14.52 0.56 -7.57
C TYR A 326 14.87 1.33 -8.84
N TYR A 327 15.96 0.96 -9.47
CA TYR A 327 16.36 1.36 -10.81
C TYR A 327 16.37 0.15 -11.74
N THR A 328 16.20 0.39 -13.03
CA THR A 328 16.51 -0.54 -14.11
C THR A 328 17.89 -0.19 -14.67
N VAL A 329 18.72 -1.20 -14.84
CA VAL A 329 20.08 -1.04 -15.36
C VAL A 329 20.29 -2.02 -16.50
N LYS A 330 20.75 -1.53 -17.63
CA LYS A 330 20.98 -2.31 -18.85
C LYS A 330 22.46 -2.64 -18.96
N LEU A 331 22.80 -3.90 -18.72
CA LEU A 331 24.16 -4.43 -18.80
C LEU A 331 24.45 -4.83 -20.25
N LYS A 332 25.35 -4.13 -20.93
CA LYS A 332 25.79 -4.44 -22.29
C LYS A 332 27.03 -5.33 -22.24
N MET A 333 27.02 -6.39 -23.04
CA MET A 333 28.08 -7.40 -23.10
C MET A 333 28.08 -8.10 -24.47
N GLU A 334 29.08 -8.94 -24.72
CA GLU A 334 29.14 -9.75 -25.93
C GLU A 334 27.98 -10.76 -25.99
N THR A 335 27.55 -11.10 -27.20
CA THR A 335 26.30 -11.87 -27.44
C THR A 335 26.27 -13.21 -26.70
N PHE A 336 27.41 -13.91 -26.64
CA PHE A 336 27.52 -15.21 -25.97
C PHE A 336 27.48 -15.13 -24.43
N MET A 337 27.48 -13.95 -23.84
CA MET A 337 27.34 -13.76 -22.39
C MET A 337 25.91 -13.42 -21.98
N THR A 338 25.03 -13.10 -22.94
CA THR A 338 23.67 -12.61 -22.65
C THR A 338 22.71 -13.67 -22.12
N ASP A 339 23.08 -14.95 -22.14
CA ASP A 339 22.36 -16.07 -21.55
C ASP A 339 22.78 -16.37 -20.11
N GLY A 340 23.89 -15.77 -19.63
CA GLY A 340 24.48 -16.04 -18.33
C GLY A 340 23.60 -15.68 -17.13
N GLU A 341 23.91 -16.30 -15.99
CA GLU A 341 23.33 -15.97 -14.69
C GLU A 341 23.83 -14.58 -14.26
N VAL A 342 22.90 -13.70 -13.85
CA VAL A 342 23.22 -12.31 -13.49
C VAL A 342 23.14 -12.11 -11.99
N TYR A 343 24.13 -11.44 -11.43
CA TYR A 343 24.25 -11.10 -10.02
C TYR A 343 24.39 -9.59 -9.83
N VAL A 344 23.76 -9.08 -8.77
CA VAL A 344 23.95 -7.72 -8.26
C VAL A 344 24.30 -7.82 -6.79
N ASP A 345 25.45 -7.27 -6.40
CA ASP A 345 25.99 -7.31 -5.05
C ASP A 345 26.03 -8.75 -4.48
N ASN A 346 26.57 -9.69 -5.28
CA ASN A 346 26.71 -11.12 -4.97
C ASN A 346 25.38 -11.87 -4.73
N LYS A 347 24.26 -11.34 -5.23
CA LYS A 347 22.94 -11.97 -5.15
C LYS A 347 22.32 -12.12 -6.54
N PRO A 348 21.57 -13.20 -6.81
CA PRO A 348 20.86 -13.35 -8.09
C PRO A 348 20.01 -12.12 -8.39
N ALA A 349 20.18 -11.57 -9.59
CA ALA A 349 19.50 -10.37 -10.04
C ALA A 349 18.07 -10.68 -10.50
N THR A 350 17.17 -9.72 -10.32
CA THR A 350 15.85 -9.77 -10.98
C THR A 350 15.99 -9.27 -12.40
N ILE A 351 15.80 -10.15 -13.37
CA ILE A 351 15.89 -9.85 -14.79
C ILE A 351 14.58 -9.23 -15.27
N VAL A 352 14.66 -8.08 -15.92
CA VAL A 352 13.52 -7.38 -16.54
C VAL A 352 13.35 -7.82 -17.99
N ASN A 353 14.45 -7.89 -18.75
CA ASN A 353 14.47 -8.25 -20.17
C ASN A 353 15.87 -8.72 -20.57
N ARG A 354 15.98 -9.62 -21.57
CA ARG A 354 17.24 -9.97 -22.26
C ARG A 354 17.12 -9.61 -23.74
N GLY A 355 18.14 -8.94 -24.28
CA GLY A 355 18.31 -8.69 -25.71
C GLY A 355 19.61 -9.31 -26.22
N GLU A 356 19.88 -9.20 -27.53
CA GLU A 356 21.01 -9.88 -28.19
C GLU A 356 22.39 -9.51 -27.61
N THR A 357 22.58 -8.27 -27.17
CA THR A 357 23.86 -7.77 -26.64
C THR A 357 23.72 -7.15 -25.25
N TYR A 358 22.62 -7.43 -24.53
CA TYR A 358 22.39 -6.85 -23.21
C TYR A 358 21.41 -7.64 -22.34
N VAL A 359 21.50 -7.41 -21.03
CA VAL A 359 20.51 -7.86 -20.04
C VAL A 359 20.09 -6.67 -19.17
N THR A 360 18.78 -6.44 -19.04
CA THR A 360 18.23 -5.40 -18.16
C THR A 360 17.87 -6.03 -16.82
N VAL A 361 18.41 -5.48 -15.73
CA VAL A 361 18.16 -5.93 -14.35
C VAL A 361 17.52 -4.85 -13.50
N ARG A 362 16.77 -5.27 -12.47
CA ARG A 362 16.23 -4.39 -11.44
C ARG A 362 17.20 -4.33 -10.26
N VAL A 363 17.59 -3.13 -9.87
CA VAL A 363 18.59 -2.83 -8.84
C VAL A 363 17.95 -2.00 -7.74
N LYS A 364 18.13 -2.39 -6.47
CA LYS A 364 17.66 -1.60 -5.33
C LYS A 364 18.52 -0.37 -5.17
N LYS A 365 17.92 0.82 -5.09
CA LYS A 365 18.64 2.07 -4.82
C LYS A 365 19.40 1.95 -3.50
N LYS A 366 20.69 2.24 -3.53
CA LYS A 366 21.55 2.37 -2.35
C LYS A 366 22.47 3.58 -2.49
N ASN A 367 22.98 4.06 -1.37
CA ASN A 367 24.07 5.02 -1.37
C ASN A 367 25.37 4.25 -1.63
N GLY A 368 25.99 4.48 -2.79
CA GLY A 368 27.26 3.84 -3.19
C GLY A 368 27.12 2.92 -4.42
N SER A 369 28.25 2.37 -4.85
CA SER A 369 28.33 1.59 -6.09
C SER A 369 27.76 0.18 -5.94
N HIS A 370 27.04 -0.27 -6.96
CA HIS A 370 26.65 -1.67 -7.13
C HIS A 370 27.73 -2.44 -7.86
N TYR A 371 27.96 -3.68 -7.47
CA TYR A 371 28.78 -4.64 -8.21
C TYR A 371 27.86 -5.54 -9.03
N PHE A 372 28.14 -5.67 -10.32
CA PHE A 372 27.39 -6.46 -11.29
C PHE A 372 28.28 -7.57 -11.81
N GLU A 373 27.73 -8.77 -11.92
CA GLU A 373 28.45 -9.92 -12.48
C GLU A 373 27.50 -10.72 -13.35
N VAL A 374 27.99 -11.20 -14.50
CA VAL A 374 27.28 -12.14 -15.37
C VAL A 374 28.19 -13.32 -15.60
N ARG A 375 27.74 -14.53 -15.34
CA ARG A 375 28.56 -15.75 -15.48
C ARG A 375 27.83 -16.83 -16.26
N ASN A 376 28.57 -17.56 -17.08
CA ASN A 376 28.10 -18.77 -17.76
C ASN A 376 29.25 -19.80 -17.81
N GLU A 377 29.08 -20.86 -18.60
CA GLU A 377 30.10 -21.92 -18.72
C GLU A 377 31.39 -21.46 -19.41
N ILE A 378 31.37 -20.31 -20.11
CA ILE A 378 32.46 -19.80 -20.94
C ILE A 378 33.33 -18.80 -20.15
N GLY A 379 32.75 -18.06 -19.21
CA GLY A 379 33.46 -17.09 -18.39
C GLY A 379 32.54 -16.23 -17.54
N PHE A 380 33.06 -15.06 -17.11
CA PHE A 380 32.28 -14.06 -16.40
C PHE A 380 32.60 -12.65 -16.90
N CYS A 381 31.63 -11.75 -16.78
CA CYS A 381 31.81 -10.32 -16.99
C CYS A 381 31.43 -9.55 -15.72
N GLU A 382 32.15 -8.47 -15.41
CA GLU A 382 31.90 -7.65 -14.22
C GLU A 382 31.84 -6.15 -14.51
N ALA A 383 31.15 -5.41 -13.64
CA ALA A 383 31.15 -3.95 -13.61
C ALA A 383 30.87 -3.45 -12.18
N GLN A 384 31.39 -2.27 -11.82
CA GLN A 384 31.07 -1.62 -10.55
C GLN A 384 30.75 -0.15 -10.78
N GLU A 385 29.52 0.27 -10.48
CA GLU A 385 29.07 1.64 -10.75
C GLU A 385 27.99 2.13 -9.77
N THR A 386 27.99 3.44 -9.51
CA THR A 386 26.94 4.11 -8.72
C THR A 386 25.77 4.45 -9.63
N ILE A 387 24.59 3.91 -9.33
CA ILE A 387 23.39 4.13 -10.14
C ILE A 387 22.62 5.33 -9.59
N GLU A 388 22.72 6.45 -10.30
CA GLU A 388 22.08 7.71 -9.86
C GLU A 388 20.67 7.88 -10.43
N LYS A 389 20.38 7.27 -11.59
CA LYS A 389 19.12 7.38 -12.31
C LYS A 389 18.64 6.05 -12.89
N ASP A 390 17.35 5.98 -13.15
CA ASP A 390 16.71 4.83 -13.81
C ASP A 390 17.14 4.74 -15.28
N ALA A 391 17.04 3.53 -15.85
CA ALA A 391 17.45 3.19 -17.22
C ALA A 391 18.93 3.50 -17.53
N THR A 392 19.83 3.33 -16.55
CA THR A 392 21.28 3.48 -16.75
C THR A 392 21.83 2.33 -17.60
N GLU A 393 22.67 2.61 -18.59
CA GLU A 393 23.35 1.59 -19.40
C GLU A 393 24.81 1.43 -18.93
N LEU A 394 25.24 0.19 -18.69
CA LEU A 394 26.60 -0.15 -18.25
C LEU A 394 27.27 -1.08 -19.26
N LEU A 395 28.54 -0.83 -19.57
CA LEU A 395 29.37 -1.75 -20.34
C LEU A 395 30.05 -2.73 -19.37
N MET A 396 29.76 -4.01 -19.52
CA MET A 396 30.38 -5.07 -18.73
C MET A 396 31.79 -5.37 -19.28
N LYS A 397 32.73 -5.63 -18.38
CA LYS A 397 34.06 -6.12 -18.74
C LYS A 397 34.07 -7.64 -18.70
N CYS A 398 34.13 -8.24 -19.87
CA CYS A 398 34.46 -9.63 -20.12
C CYS A 398 35.94 -9.67 -20.58
#